data_AF-A0A955VII0-F1
#
_entry.id   AF-A0A955VII0-F1
#
_cell.length_a   1.000
_cell.length_b   1.000
_cell.length_c   1.000
_cell.angle_alpha   90.00
_cell.angle_beta   90.00
_cell.angle_gamma   90.00
#
_symmetry.space_group_name_H-M   'P 1'
#
loop_
_entity.id
_entity.type
_entity.pdbx_description
1 polymer ?
#
loop_
_entity_poly.entity_id
_entity_poly.type
_entity_poly.pdbx_seq_one_letter_code
_entity_poly.pdbx_strand_id
1 'polypeptide(L)'
;SSVSAYSHDGTTGTVTIVSKRIFEVGFTHSELVPLIGGRRLFLTIQPTGSGKPAYYAMIELQPRFTRFAGSSSIFIYSWIDPVMDGFDLVFRGRVKTPRGVTMRGAFNDDDSEPAQTQEGETRWRYDWIPAALPYSGDPVEDAIRFGGVDADGASLQKSASIEIMLRRVSFTNYRTPFLLWPAPVCADAVLSCLQALESWPSDTEGCGTARQVTPCLAQMPQPPTPPIVTKEHFAGDLRKAIIAYYGEHESDILASGGNTRPQALLSVDTQRIDVVVDPDENALGYDLATHLVYRHPDVVFPGSDIVWFGVYRKSDGGLVELGPFN
;
A
#
# COMPACT_ATOMS: atom_id res chain seq x y z
N SER A 1 -5.77 24.35 -26.54
CA SER A 1 -4.76 23.29 -26.56
C SER A 1 -5.48 21.99 -26.30
N SER A 2 -4.96 20.84 -26.73
CA SER A 2 -5.40 19.55 -26.17
C SER A 2 -4.23 18.92 -25.43
N VAL A 3 -4.53 18.22 -24.35
CA VAL A 3 -3.55 17.49 -23.55
C VAL A 3 -4.13 16.11 -23.28
N SER A 4 -3.33 15.06 -23.48
CA SER A 4 -3.66 13.69 -23.09
C SER A 4 -2.57 13.13 -22.20
N ALA A 5 -2.95 12.24 -21.28
CA ALA A 5 -2.08 11.65 -20.27
C ALA A 5 -2.20 10.12 -20.30
N TYR A 6 -1.07 9.41 -20.44
CA TYR A 6 -1.04 7.96 -20.57
C TYR A 6 0.27 7.34 -20.07
N SER A 7 0.27 6.07 -19.68
CA SER A 7 1.46 5.27 -19.38
C SER A 7 1.81 4.30 -20.52
N HIS A 8 2.93 3.58 -20.40
CA HIS A 8 3.31 2.51 -21.35
C HIS A 8 2.31 1.37 -21.43
N ASP A 9 1.64 1.06 -20.33
CA ASP A 9 0.72 -0.07 -20.18
C ASP A 9 -0.76 0.32 -20.23
N GLY A 10 -1.05 1.55 -20.63
CA GLY A 10 -2.42 2.00 -20.94
C GLY A 10 -3.19 2.64 -19.79
N THR A 11 -2.58 2.91 -18.64
CA THR A 11 -3.18 3.80 -17.62
C THR A 11 -3.39 5.17 -18.25
N THR A 12 -4.63 5.68 -18.23
CA THR A 12 -4.97 7.00 -18.77
C THR A 12 -5.42 7.94 -17.66
N GLY A 13 -4.84 9.13 -17.58
CA GLY A 13 -5.28 10.15 -16.63
C GLY A 13 -6.43 11.00 -17.20
N THR A 14 -7.34 11.44 -16.34
CA THR A 14 -8.37 12.43 -16.72
C THR A 14 -7.74 13.80 -16.79
N VAL A 15 -7.73 14.44 -17.95
CA VAL A 15 -7.10 15.74 -18.14
C VAL A 15 -8.14 16.86 -18.17
N THR A 16 -8.00 17.83 -17.28
CA THR A 16 -8.83 19.05 -17.23
C THR A 16 -7.99 20.25 -17.61
N ILE A 17 -8.38 20.99 -18.66
CA ILE A 17 -7.68 22.23 -19.05
C ILE A 17 -8.26 23.39 -18.25
N VAL A 18 -7.50 23.87 -17.26
CA VAL A 18 -7.89 24.99 -16.39
C VAL A 18 -7.72 26.33 -17.11
N SER A 19 -6.63 26.50 -17.87
CA SER A 19 -6.38 27.72 -18.62
C SER A 19 -5.49 27.47 -19.85
N LYS A 20 -5.12 28.54 -20.57
CA LYS A 20 -4.20 28.46 -21.73
C LYS A 20 -2.84 27.82 -21.41
N ARG A 21 -2.42 27.83 -20.15
CA ARG A 21 -1.09 27.35 -19.70
C ARG A 21 -1.16 26.41 -18.49
N ILE A 22 -2.35 26.08 -18.02
CA ILE A 22 -2.56 25.26 -16.82
C ILE A 22 -3.52 24.15 -17.20
N PHE A 23 -3.15 22.93 -16.86
CA PHE A 23 -3.99 21.75 -16.93
C PHE A 23 -3.74 20.92 -15.68
N GLU A 24 -4.74 20.13 -15.32
CA GLU A 24 -4.70 19.18 -14.22
C GLU A 24 -4.84 17.78 -14.79
N VAL A 25 -4.19 16.81 -14.15
CA VAL A 25 -4.32 15.40 -14.49
C VAL A 25 -4.78 14.68 -13.23
N GLY A 26 -6.00 14.18 -13.26
CA GLY A 26 -6.60 13.38 -12.19
C GLY A 26 -6.37 11.89 -12.42
N PHE A 27 -6.15 11.17 -11.33
CA PHE A 27 -6.02 9.72 -11.28
C PHE A 27 -6.89 9.19 -10.15
N THR A 28 -7.49 8.02 -10.35
CA THR A 28 -8.03 7.22 -9.25
C THR A 28 -6.89 6.64 -8.42
N HIS A 29 -7.20 6.16 -7.21
CA HIS A 29 -6.22 5.54 -6.32
C HIS A 29 -5.44 4.39 -7.00
N SER A 30 -6.15 3.48 -7.68
CA SER A 30 -5.55 2.33 -8.36
C SER A 30 -4.67 2.72 -9.55
N GLU A 31 -4.91 3.88 -10.17
CA GLU A 31 -4.09 4.43 -11.25
C GLU A 31 -2.87 5.18 -10.72
N LEU A 32 -2.98 5.82 -9.55
CA LEU A 32 -1.90 6.58 -8.93
C LEU A 32 -0.78 5.68 -8.40
N VAL A 33 -1.14 4.58 -7.73
CA VAL A 33 -0.19 3.66 -7.08
C VAL A 33 0.94 3.21 -8.01
N PRO A 34 0.68 2.71 -9.24
CA PRO A 34 1.76 2.35 -10.16
C PRO A 34 2.65 3.53 -10.57
N LEU A 35 2.09 4.74 -10.72
CA LEU A 35 2.83 5.94 -11.09
C LEU A 35 3.83 6.34 -9.99
N ILE A 36 3.39 6.38 -8.74
CA ILE A 36 4.27 6.68 -7.61
C ILE A 36 5.21 5.51 -7.29
N GLY A 37 4.87 4.28 -7.72
CA GLY A 37 5.73 3.09 -7.72
C GLY A 37 6.87 3.13 -8.74
N GLY A 38 7.01 4.23 -9.50
CA GLY A 38 8.09 4.46 -10.46
C GLY A 38 7.67 4.27 -11.93
N ARG A 39 6.39 4.05 -12.22
CA ARG A 39 5.89 4.09 -13.59
C ARG A 39 5.90 5.52 -14.12
N ARG A 40 6.27 5.66 -15.39
CA ARG A 40 6.31 6.97 -16.07
C ARG A 40 4.94 7.33 -16.62
N LEU A 41 4.55 8.56 -16.37
CA LEU A 41 3.44 9.22 -17.04
C LEU A 41 3.96 9.95 -18.27
N PHE A 42 3.27 9.80 -19.39
CA PHE A 42 3.53 10.54 -20.62
C PHE A 42 2.39 11.49 -20.90
N LEU A 43 2.75 12.72 -21.28
CA LEU A 43 1.79 13.72 -21.72
C LEU A 43 2.02 14.01 -23.19
N THR A 44 0.95 14.04 -23.99
CA THR A 44 0.97 14.70 -25.30
C THR A 44 0.29 16.05 -25.16
N ILE A 45 1.01 17.11 -25.52
CA ILE A 45 0.55 18.50 -25.44
C ILE A 45 0.49 19.05 -26.86
N GLN A 46 -0.73 19.32 -27.36
CA GLN A 46 -0.96 19.94 -28.65
C GLN A 46 -1.38 21.41 -28.45
N PRO A 47 -0.50 22.38 -28.71
CA PRO A 47 -0.85 23.79 -28.65
C PRO A 47 -1.94 24.13 -29.67
N THR A 48 -2.86 25.03 -29.30
CA THR A 48 -3.81 25.64 -30.25
C THR A 48 -3.11 26.71 -31.10
N GLY A 49 -3.43 26.73 -32.41
CA GLY A 49 -2.88 27.65 -33.41
C GLY A 49 -2.24 26.90 -34.58
N SER A 50 -2.38 27.42 -35.80
CA SER A 50 -1.88 26.76 -37.01
C SER A 50 -0.36 26.62 -37.00
N GLY A 51 0.15 25.38 -37.11
CA GLY A 51 1.56 25.07 -37.38
C GLY A 51 2.46 24.80 -36.18
N LYS A 52 1.96 24.81 -34.93
CA LYS A 52 2.80 24.46 -33.78
C LYS A 52 2.94 22.93 -33.62
N PRO A 53 4.17 22.39 -33.48
CA PRO A 53 4.36 20.97 -33.26
C PRO A 53 3.78 20.54 -31.90
N ALA A 54 3.39 19.28 -31.80
CA ALA A 54 3.09 18.64 -30.52
C ALA A 54 4.36 18.54 -29.68
N TYR A 55 4.20 18.61 -28.35
CA TYR A 55 5.26 18.34 -27.39
C TYR A 55 4.87 17.12 -26.56
N TYR A 56 5.87 16.34 -26.19
CA TYR A 56 5.70 15.17 -25.34
C TYR A 56 6.49 15.38 -24.06
N ALA A 57 5.85 15.09 -22.93
CA ALA A 57 6.50 15.12 -21.62
C ALA A 57 6.56 13.71 -21.05
N MET A 58 7.65 13.39 -20.38
CA MET A 58 7.76 12.25 -19.47
C MET A 58 7.85 12.79 -18.06
N ILE A 59 7.03 12.23 -17.17
CA ILE A 59 6.90 12.62 -15.78
C ILE A 59 7.13 11.39 -14.91
N GLU A 60 7.96 11.55 -13.87
CA GLU A 60 8.09 10.60 -12.76
C GLU A 60 7.53 11.27 -11.51
N LEU A 61 6.57 10.60 -10.88
CA LEU A 61 5.96 11.01 -9.62
C LEU A 61 6.62 10.24 -8.47
N GLN A 62 6.76 10.87 -7.32
CA GLN A 62 7.21 10.20 -6.10
C GLN A 62 6.63 10.88 -4.86
N PRO A 63 6.21 10.11 -3.83
CA PRO A 63 5.77 10.69 -2.58
C PRO A 63 6.94 11.31 -1.81
N ARG A 64 6.67 12.39 -1.09
CA ARG A 64 7.66 13.16 -0.36
C ARG A 64 7.08 13.67 0.95
N PHE A 65 7.83 13.56 2.03
CA PHE A 65 7.56 14.29 3.26
C PHE A 65 7.79 15.80 3.07
N THR A 66 6.83 16.59 3.53
CA THR A 66 6.85 18.05 3.53
C THR A 66 6.39 18.58 4.89
N ARG A 67 6.40 19.92 5.07
CA ARG A 67 5.84 20.60 6.24
C ARG A 67 6.28 20.04 7.60
N PHE A 68 7.60 19.89 7.77
CA PHE A 68 8.18 19.32 8.99
C PHE A 68 7.99 20.24 10.21
N ALA A 69 7.52 19.69 11.34
CA ALA A 69 7.42 20.41 12.60
C ALA A 69 7.75 19.51 13.80
N GLY A 70 8.21 20.08 14.92
CA GLY A 70 8.56 19.34 16.14
C GLY A 70 10.07 19.17 16.35
N SER A 71 10.47 18.09 17.02
CA SER A 71 11.83 17.84 17.49
C SER A 71 12.88 17.87 16.38
N SER A 72 13.98 18.56 16.61
CA SER A 72 15.15 18.57 15.73
C SER A 72 15.99 17.29 15.85
N SER A 73 15.83 16.52 16.94
CA SER A 73 16.50 15.24 17.16
C SER A 73 15.96 14.12 16.25
N ILE A 74 14.80 14.32 15.62
CA ILE A 74 14.26 13.39 14.63
C ILE A 74 14.52 14.02 13.25
N PHE A 75 15.32 13.38 12.40
CA PHE A 75 15.56 13.84 11.03
C PHE A 75 14.85 12.91 10.05
N ILE A 76 13.81 13.41 9.38
CA ILE A 76 13.05 12.66 8.38
C ILE A 76 13.68 12.90 7.00
N TYR A 77 14.06 11.83 6.31
CA TYR A 77 14.51 11.94 4.91
C TYR A 77 13.32 12.29 4.03
N SER A 78 13.47 13.28 3.17
CA SER A 78 12.29 13.86 2.52
C SER A 78 11.61 12.93 1.51
N TRP A 79 12.34 12.08 0.81
CA TRP A 79 11.75 11.22 -0.22
C TRP A 79 11.27 9.89 0.37
N ILE A 80 10.14 9.40 -0.12
CA ILE A 80 9.62 8.07 0.17
C ILE A 80 9.88 7.21 -1.06
N ASP A 81 10.78 6.24 -0.95
CA ASP A 81 11.28 5.46 -2.08
C ASP A 81 10.40 4.25 -2.35
N PRO A 82 9.89 4.06 -3.59
CA PRO A 82 9.22 2.82 -3.96
C PRO A 82 10.25 1.71 -4.10
N VAL A 83 10.07 0.64 -3.34
CA VAL A 83 10.96 -0.53 -3.26
C VAL A 83 10.12 -1.80 -3.41
N MET A 84 10.67 -2.86 -3.98
CA MET A 84 10.05 -4.18 -3.90
C MET A 84 10.58 -4.88 -2.63
N ASP A 85 9.69 -5.32 -1.76
CA ASP A 85 10.01 -6.25 -0.69
C ASP A 85 9.49 -7.62 -1.10
N GLY A 86 10.38 -8.46 -1.62
CA GLY A 86 10.01 -9.65 -2.38
C GLY A 86 9.20 -9.31 -3.63
N PHE A 87 7.91 -9.65 -3.61
CA PHE A 87 6.96 -9.37 -4.69
C PHE A 87 6.05 -8.17 -4.40
N ASP A 88 6.11 -7.63 -3.19
CA ASP A 88 5.22 -6.55 -2.76
C ASP A 88 5.88 -5.19 -2.99
N LEU A 89 5.13 -4.26 -3.56
CA LEU A 89 5.57 -2.86 -3.63
C LEU A 89 5.35 -2.23 -2.26
N VAL A 90 6.40 -1.65 -1.70
CA VAL A 90 6.33 -0.83 -0.49
C VAL A 90 6.86 0.57 -0.76
N PHE A 91 6.32 1.55 -0.03
CA PHE A 91 6.78 2.92 -0.05
C PHE A 91 7.60 3.17 1.21
N ARG A 92 8.91 3.35 1.05
CA ARG A 92 9.88 3.37 2.14
C ARG A 92 10.29 4.78 2.53
N GLY A 93 9.87 5.20 3.71
CA GLY A 93 10.39 6.38 4.39
C GLY A 93 11.56 6.05 5.31
N ARG A 94 12.38 7.06 5.63
CA ARG A 94 13.49 6.92 6.56
C ARG A 94 13.54 8.05 7.57
N VAL A 95 14.00 7.70 8.76
CA VAL A 95 14.28 8.62 9.86
C VAL A 95 15.67 8.34 10.42
N LYS A 96 16.38 9.41 10.80
CA LYS A 96 17.62 9.36 11.54
C LYS A 96 17.45 10.04 12.89
N THR A 97 18.01 9.45 13.94
CA THR A 97 18.00 9.99 15.30
C THR A 97 19.42 10.02 15.88
N PRO A 98 19.68 10.77 16.97
CA PRO A 98 20.83 10.53 17.83
C PRO A 98 20.86 9.09 18.38
N ARG A 99 22.04 8.66 18.83
CA ARG A 99 22.17 7.42 19.59
C ARG A 99 21.38 7.51 20.89
N GLY A 100 20.83 6.39 21.35
CA GLY A 100 20.03 6.31 22.58
C GLY A 100 18.57 6.75 22.42
N VAL A 101 18.15 7.16 21.21
CA VAL A 101 16.74 7.40 20.89
C VAL A 101 16.11 6.11 20.38
N THR A 102 15.00 5.70 20.99
CA THR A 102 14.16 4.59 20.55
C THR A 102 12.87 5.14 19.92
N MET A 103 12.65 4.86 18.64
CA MET A 103 11.40 5.24 17.97
C MET A 103 10.26 4.30 18.37
N ARG A 104 9.10 4.85 18.69
CA ARG A 104 7.89 4.11 19.09
C ARG A 104 6.95 3.81 17.93
N GLY A 105 7.07 4.52 16.83
CA GLY A 105 6.21 4.37 15.66
C GLY A 105 6.08 5.65 14.86
N ALA A 106 5.36 5.53 13.75
CA ALA A 106 4.78 6.66 13.03
C ALA A 106 3.27 6.41 12.96
N PHE A 107 2.46 7.42 13.25
CA PHE A 107 1.01 7.28 13.37
C PHE A 107 0.28 8.51 12.86
N ASN A 108 -0.94 8.30 12.37
CA ASN A 108 -1.98 9.29 12.15
C ASN A 108 -3.28 8.77 12.78
N ASP A 109 -4.41 9.41 12.54
CA ASP A 109 -5.73 9.04 13.05
C ASP A 109 -6.48 8.04 12.14
N ASP A 110 -5.89 7.65 11.01
CA ASP A 110 -6.53 6.85 9.96
C ASP A 110 -6.04 5.40 9.89
N ASP A 111 -5.41 4.90 10.96
CA ASP A 111 -4.87 3.53 11.05
C ASP A 111 -4.00 3.14 9.83
N SER A 112 -3.25 4.10 9.31
CA SER A 112 -2.40 3.96 8.12
C SER A 112 -0.91 3.85 8.50
N GLU A 113 -0.63 3.29 9.66
CA GLU A 113 0.70 3.18 10.23
C GLU A 113 1.64 2.36 9.32
N PRO A 114 2.84 2.87 9.02
CA PRO A 114 3.87 2.07 8.38
C PRO A 114 4.41 0.99 9.32
N ALA A 115 4.89 -0.11 8.73
CA ALA A 115 5.74 -1.04 9.44
C ALA A 115 7.09 -0.36 9.78
N GLN A 116 7.45 -0.34 11.07
CA GLN A 116 8.70 0.25 11.54
C GLN A 116 9.78 -0.81 11.73
N THR A 117 10.96 -0.59 11.15
CA THR A 117 12.15 -1.42 11.34
C THR A 117 13.36 -0.56 11.73
N GLN A 118 14.16 -1.03 12.68
CA GLN A 118 15.41 -0.35 13.05
C GLN A 118 16.56 -0.78 12.12
N GLU A 119 17.22 0.18 11.45
CA GLU A 119 18.37 -0.03 10.55
C GLU A 119 19.68 0.36 11.25
N GLY A 120 19.95 -0.22 12.42
CA GLY A 120 21.10 0.10 13.27
C GLY A 120 20.79 1.18 14.34
N GLU A 121 21.83 1.66 15.03
CA GLU A 121 21.67 2.46 16.26
C GLU A 121 20.98 3.83 16.09
N THR A 122 20.91 4.34 14.87
CA THR A 122 20.50 5.75 14.60
C THR A 122 19.57 5.90 13.41
N ARG A 123 19.14 4.80 12.79
CA ARG A 123 18.32 4.85 11.56
C ARG A 123 17.13 3.94 11.71
N TRP A 124 16.02 4.41 11.17
CA TRP A 124 14.72 3.76 11.22
C TRP A 124 14.09 3.83 9.85
N ARG A 125 13.46 2.73 9.48
CA ARG A 125 12.76 2.50 8.23
C ARG A 125 11.28 2.39 8.52
N TYR A 126 10.48 2.98 7.63
CA TYR A 126 9.03 3.00 7.71
C TYR A 126 8.47 2.58 6.36
N ASP A 127 7.85 1.41 6.29
CA ASP A 127 7.35 0.83 5.05
C ASP A 127 5.81 0.92 5.02
N TRP A 128 5.26 1.71 4.09
CA TRP A 128 3.83 1.76 3.82
C TRP A 128 3.48 0.76 2.71
N ILE A 129 2.41 0.00 2.91
CA ILE A 129 1.77 -0.74 1.81
C ILE A 129 1.07 0.24 0.85
N PRO A 130 0.84 -0.14 -0.42
CA PRO A 130 0.32 0.79 -1.41
C PRO A 130 -1.06 1.36 -1.11
N ALA A 131 -1.90 0.57 -0.43
CA ALA A 131 -3.22 1.00 -0.01
C ALA A 131 -3.18 2.06 1.10
N ALA A 132 -2.19 2.00 2.00
CA ALA A 132 -2.10 2.87 3.18
C ALA A 132 -1.56 4.26 2.84
N LEU A 133 -0.54 4.34 1.97
CA LEU A 133 0.18 5.60 1.72
C LEU A 133 -0.74 6.76 1.27
N PRO A 134 -1.74 6.57 0.38
CA PRO A 134 -2.61 7.66 -0.03
C PRO A 134 -3.50 8.20 1.08
N TYR A 135 -3.92 7.36 2.05
CA TYR A 135 -4.63 7.83 3.25
C TYR A 135 -3.69 8.64 4.13
N SER A 136 -2.48 8.15 4.37
CA SER A 136 -1.47 8.92 5.14
C SER A 136 -1.00 10.23 4.47
N GLY A 137 -1.43 10.49 3.24
CA GLY A 137 -1.14 11.70 2.47
C GLY A 137 -2.37 12.52 2.10
N ASP A 138 -3.54 12.25 2.67
CA ASP A 138 -4.72 13.08 2.44
C ASP A 138 -4.47 14.52 2.94
N PRO A 139 -4.68 15.56 2.12
CA PRO A 139 -4.42 16.95 2.49
C PRO A 139 -5.40 17.53 3.51
N VAL A 140 -6.54 16.87 3.75
CA VAL A 140 -7.55 17.21 4.76
C VAL A 140 -7.20 16.58 6.11
N GLU A 141 -6.52 15.43 6.09
CA GLU A 141 -6.14 14.65 7.27
C GLU A 141 -4.80 15.12 7.87
N ASP A 142 -4.53 14.66 9.10
CA ASP A 142 -3.45 15.15 9.93
C ASP A 142 -2.06 14.68 9.44
N ALA A 143 -1.04 15.51 9.67
CA ALA A 143 0.36 15.13 9.36
C ALA A 143 0.79 13.88 10.14
N ILE A 144 1.52 12.96 9.48
CA ILE A 144 2.11 11.78 10.14
C ILE A 144 3.03 12.23 11.27
N ARG A 145 2.85 11.62 12.45
CA ARG A 145 3.63 11.89 13.65
C ARG A 145 4.61 10.76 13.92
N PHE A 146 5.89 11.08 13.87
CA PHE A 146 7.00 10.21 14.26
C PHE A 146 7.29 10.42 15.74
N GLY A 147 7.08 9.39 16.55
CA GLY A 147 7.28 9.44 18.01
C GLY A 147 8.48 8.62 18.46
N GLY A 148 9.23 9.13 19.43
CA GLY A 148 10.35 8.42 20.05
C GLY A 148 10.59 8.87 21.48
N VAL A 149 11.58 8.24 22.12
CA VAL A 149 12.02 8.58 23.48
C VAL A 149 13.54 8.55 23.50
N ASP A 150 14.17 9.55 24.13
CA ASP A 150 15.62 9.58 24.30
C ASP A 150 16.10 8.77 25.51
N ALA A 151 17.41 8.77 25.75
CA ALA A 151 18.04 8.00 26.80
C ALA A 151 17.62 8.44 28.22
N ASP A 152 17.17 9.68 28.37
CA ASP A 152 16.71 10.24 29.65
C ASP A 152 15.19 10.01 29.86
N GLY A 153 14.53 9.35 28.91
CA GLY A 153 13.10 9.09 28.95
C GLY A 153 12.24 10.25 28.43
N ALA A 154 12.84 11.31 27.87
CA ALA A 154 12.07 12.43 27.34
C ALA A 154 11.42 12.07 26.00
N SER A 155 10.14 12.40 25.85
CA SER A 155 9.41 12.15 24.61
C SER A 155 9.86 13.11 23.51
N LEU A 156 10.14 12.54 22.35
CA LEU A 156 10.45 13.25 21.13
C LEU A 156 9.33 13.01 20.13
N GLN A 157 8.91 14.07 19.43
CA GLN A 157 7.92 13.95 18.37
C GLN A 157 8.27 14.88 17.22
N LYS A 158 8.05 14.41 16.00
CA LYS A 158 8.14 15.22 14.78
C LYS A 158 7.01 14.86 13.84
N SER A 159 6.35 15.86 13.25
CA SER A 159 5.34 15.66 12.22
C SER A 159 5.85 16.01 10.84
N ALA A 160 5.26 15.38 9.82
CA ALA A 160 5.44 15.72 8.41
C ALA A 160 4.18 15.34 7.61
N SER A 161 3.83 16.14 6.61
CA SER A 161 2.79 15.79 5.63
C SER A 161 3.40 14.94 4.52
N ILE A 162 2.62 14.07 3.87
CA ILE A 162 3.02 13.39 2.63
C ILE A 162 2.37 14.09 1.45
N GLU A 163 3.17 14.50 0.47
CA GLU A 163 2.68 15.07 -0.80
C GLU A 163 3.24 14.26 -1.98
N ILE A 164 2.43 14.05 -3.01
CA ILE A 164 2.92 13.46 -4.28
C ILE A 164 3.57 14.56 -5.11
N MET A 165 4.87 14.41 -5.39
CA MET A 165 5.68 15.43 -6.04
C MET A 165 6.22 14.97 -7.39
N LEU A 166 6.45 15.92 -8.28
CA LEU A 166 7.22 15.70 -9.51
C LEU A 166 8.67 15.43 -9.14
N ARG A 167 9.13 14.18 -9.32
CA ARG A 167 10.54 13.81 -9.16
C ARG A 167 11.36 14.23 -10.39
N ARG A 168 10.79 14.02 -11.58
CA ARG A 168 11.44 14.31 -12.85
C ARG A 168 10.43 14.72 -13.90
N VAL A 169 10.81 15.70 -14.72
CA VAL A 169 10.11 16.06 -15.94
C VAL A 169 11.13 16.11 -17.08
N SER A 170 10.78 15.60 -18.25
CA SER A 170 11.60 15.70 -19.45
C SER A 170 10.71 15.93 -20.66
N PHE A 171 11.16 16.75 -21.60
CA PHE A 171 10.38 17.13 -22.79
C PHE A 171 11.07 16.69 -24.07
N THR A 172 10.27 16.40 -25.08
CA THR A 172 10.74 16.09 -26.43
C THR A 172 9.70 16.53 -27.47
N ASN A 173 10.15 16.81 -28.69
CA ASN A 173 9.30 17.00 -29.87
C ASN A 173 9.25 15.72 -30.75
N TYR A 174 9.92 14.65 -30.31
CA TYR A 174 9.90 13.37 -31.01
C TYR A 174 8.55 12.68 -30.82
N ARG A 175 7.87 12.36 -31.93
CA ARG A 175 6.50 11.82 -31.95
C ARG A 175 6.34 10.50 -31.18
N THR A 176 7.43 9.78 -30.94
CA THR A 176 7.42 8.48 -30.26
C THR A 176 8.24 8.54 -28.96
N PRO A 177 7.71 9.17 -27.89
CA PRO A 177 8.45 9.39 -26.64
C PRO A 177 8.93 8.09 -25.99
N PHE A 178 8.25 6.97 -26.25
CA PHE A 178 8.62 5.64 -25.77
C PHE A 178 9.94 5.10 -26.31
N LEU A 179 10.38 5.57 -27.49
CA LEU A 179 11.71 5.20 -28.01
C LEU A 179 12.83 5.97 -27.29
N LEU A 180 12.53 7.16 -26.76
CA LEU A 180 13.48 7.95 -25.97
C LEU A 180 13.49 7.53 -24.49
N TRP A 181 12.34 7.10 -23.98
CA TRP A 181 12.15 6.67 -22.60
C TRP A 181 11.46 5.29 -22.57
N PRO A 182 12.19 4.23 -22.96
CA PRO A 182 11.63 2.88 -22.99
C PRO A 182 11.19 2.42 -21.60
N ALA A 183 10.23 1.50 -21.60
CA ALA A 183 9.89 0.74 -20.41
C ALA A 183 11.14 0.02 -19.88
N PRO A 184 11.29 -0.12 -18.56
CA PRO A 184 12.40 -0.88 -18.01
C PRO A 184 12.27 -2.35 -18.45
N VAL A 185 13.38 -2.93 -18.87
CA VAL A 185 13.52 -4.38 -19.07
C VAL A 185 14.38 -4.93 -17.94
N CYS A 186 14.29 -6.24 -17.68
CA CYS A 186 15.15 -6.84 -16.66
C CYS A 186 16.61 -6.74 -17.11
N ALA A 187 17.42 -5.97 -16.36
CA ALA A 187 18.83 -5.83 -16.62
C ALA A 187 19.61 -6.94 -15.92
N ASP A 188 20.61 -7.52 -16.60
CA ASP A 188 21.40 -8.65 -16.09
C ASP A 188 22.03 -8.36 -14.72
N ALA A 189 22.49 -7.12 -14.49
CA ALA A 189 23.05 -6.70 -13.21
C ALA A 189 22.02 -6.70 -12.07
N VAL A 190 20.78 -6.31 -12.35
CA VAL A 190 19.68 -6.33 -11.37
C VAL A 190 19.29 -7.77 -11.07
N LEU A 191 19.11 -8.59 -12.12
CA LEU A 191 18.80 -10.01 -11.95
C LEU A 191 19.87 -10.74 -11.16
N SER A 192 21.14 -10.51 -11.50
CA SER A 192 22.29 -11.11 -10.80
C SER A 192 22.33 -10.70 -9.33
N CYS A 193 21.99 -9.44 -9.01
CA CYS A 193 21.87 -8.99 -7.63
C CYS A 193 20.73 -9.72 -6.90
N LEU A 194 19.54 -9.81 -7.51
CA LEU A 194 18.38 -10.49 -6.91
C LEU A 194 18.65 -11.97 -6.64
N GLN A 195 19.35 -12.65 -7.56
CA GLN A 195 19.74 -14.05 -7.41
C GLN A 195 20.83 -14.28 -6.34
N ALA A 196 21.57 -13.23 -5.97
CA ALA A 196 22.60 -13.28 -4.93
C ALA A 196 22.06 -12.98 -3.52
N LEU A 197 20.76 -12.63 -3.38
CA LEU A 197 20.13 -12.46 -2.08
C LEU A 197 20.08 -13.81 -1.35
N GLU A 198 20.53 -13.84 -0.10
CA GLU A 198 20.67 -15.07 0.70
C GLU A 198 19.32 -15.73 1.02
N SER A 199 18.24 -14.97 0.99
CA SER A 199 16.88 -15.41 1.27
C SER A 199 15.92 -14.83 0.24
N TRP A 200 14.88 -15.58 -0.12
CA TRP A 200 13.80 -15.13 -0.99
C TRP A 200 12.43 -15.59 -0.45
N PRO A 201 11.38 -14.75 -0.46
CA PRO A 201 11.37 -13.32 -0.80
C PRO A 201 12.19 -12.47 0.19
N SER A 202 12.76 -11.36 -0.28
CA SER A 202 13.54 -10.44 0.55
C SER A 202 13.54 -9.03 -0.03
N ASP A 203 14.00 -8.09 0.78
CA ASP A 203 14.12 -6.69 0.48
C ASP A 203 15.08 -6.44 -0.70
N THR A 204 14.56 -5.87 -1.79
CA THR A 204 15.33 -5.72 -3.03
C THR A 204 16.02 -4.37 -3.16
N GLU A 205 15.98 -3.50 -2.15
CA GLU A 205 16.47 -2.12 -2.27
C GLU A 205 17.93 -2.04 -2.73
N GLY A 206 18.77 -2.98 -2.26
CA GLY A 206 20.18 -3.08 -2.66
C GLY A 206 20.38 -3.38 -4.14
N CYS A 207 19.38 -3.94 -4.82
CA CYS A 207 19.43 -4.32 -6.22
C CYS A 207 18.87 -3.26 -7.18
N GLY A 208 18.15 -2.26 -6.66
CA GLY A 208 17.71 -1.10 -7.43
C GLY A 208 16.35 -0.56 -7.01
N THR A 209 15.85 0.39 -7.79
CA THR A 209 14.49 0.95 -7.60
C THR A 209 13.42 -0.07 -7.95
N ALA A 210 12.20 0.07 -7.40
CA ALA A 210 11.07 -0.77 -7.80
C ALA A 210 10.92 -0.86 -9.33
N ARG A 211 11.02 0.28 -10.03
CA ARG A 211 11.01 0.35 -11.51
C ARG A 211 12.04 -0.57 -12.18
N GLN A 212 13.24 -0.70 -11.62
CA GLN A 212 14.31 -1.55 -12.18
C GLN A 212 14.12 -3.02 -11.81
N VAL A 213 13.59 -3.29 -10.61
CA VAL A 213 13.43 -4.64 -10.06
C VAL A 213 12.19 -5.34 -10.62
N THR A 214 11.04 -4.66 -10.73
CA THR A 214 9.76 -5.27 -11.13
C THR A 214 9.86 -6.13 -12.40
N PRO A 215 10.54 -5.71 -13.49
CA PRO A 215 10.66 -6.54 -14.70
C PRO A 215 11.46 -7.84 -14.50
N CYS A 216 12.30 -7.91 -13.46
CA CYS A 216 13.09 -9.10 -13.14
C CYS A 216 12.34 -10.10 -12.26
N LEU A 217 11.29 -9.67 -11.54
CA LEU A 217 10.58 -10.53 -10.60
C LEU A 217 9.91 -11.75 -11.25
N ALA A 218 9.52 -11.65 -12.53
CA ALA A 218 8.98 -12.78 -13.28
C ALA A 218 10.00 -13.92 -13.50
N GLN A 219 11.29 -13.64 -13.31
CA GLN A 219 12.38 -14.62 -13.43
C GLN A 219 12.85 -15.16 -12.07
N MET A 220 12.33 -14.61 -10.97
CA MET A 220 12.62 -15.08 -9.61
C MET A 220 11.74 -16.28 -9.25
N PRO A 221 12.16 -17.14 -8.30
CA PRO A 221 11.28 -18.17 -7.76
C PRO A 221 9.97 -17.54 -7.28
N GLN A 222 8.86 -17.93 -7.89
CA GLN A 222 7.57 -17.39 -7.47
C GLN A 222 7.25 -17.88 -6.05
N PRO A 223 6.57 -17.09 -5.22
CA PRO A 223 6.07 -17.63 -3.97
C PRO A 223 5.12 -18.77 -4.34
N PRO A 224 4.95 -19.79 -3.47
CA PRO A 224 3.86 -20.73 -3.67
C PRO A 224 2.60 -19.91 -3.89
N THR A 225 1.87 -20.18 -4.97
CA THR A 225 0.70 -19.39 -5.35
C THR A 225 -0.13 -19.16 -4.09
N PRO A 226 -0.38 -17.90 -3.69
CA PRO A 226 -1.17 -17.65 -2.51
C PRO A 226 -2.48 -18.43 -2.67
N PRO A 227 -3.06 -18.93 -1.57
CA PRO A 227 -4.38 -19.52 -1.66
C PRO A 227 -5.27 -18.58 -2.47
N ILE A 228 -6.10 -19.14 -3.36
CA ILE A 228 -6.96 -18.38 -4.29
C ILE A 228 -7.80 -17.32 -3.55
N VAL A 229 -7.95 -17.48 -2.24
CA VAL A 229 -8.63 -16.57 -1.34
C VAL A 229 -7.63 -15.92 -0.40
N THR A 230 -7.51 -14.59 -0.49
CA THR A 230 -6.67 -13.78 0.40
C THR A 230 -7.44 -13.36 1.66
N LYS A 231 -6.73 -12.79 2.65
CA LYS A 231 -7.37 -12.22 3.85
C LYS A 231 -8.34 -11.09 3.48
N GLU A 232 -8.03 -10.29 2.46
CA GLU A 232 -8.89 -9.21 1.97
C GLU A 232 -10.19 -9.76 1.36
N HIS A 233 -10.10 -10.88 0.63
CA HIS A 233 -11.27 -11.57 0.10
C HIS A 233 -12.16 -12.03 1.25
N PHE A 234 -11.60 -12.70 2.26
CA PHE A 234 -12.34 -13.11 3.45
C PHE A 234 -12.92 -11.93 4.22
N ALA A 235 -12.19 -10.84 4.41
CA ALA A 235 -12.71 -9.62 5.03
C ALA A 235 -13.90 -9.03 4.24
N GLY A 236 -13.86 -9.12 2.91
CA GLY A 236 -14.96 -8.71 2.04
C GLY A 236 -16.21 -9.57 2.24
N ASP A 237 -16.05 -10.89 2.30
CA ASP A 237 -17.18 -11.80 2.54
C ASP A 237 -17.72 -11.69 3.96
N LEU A 238 -16.84 -11.56 4.95
CA LEU A 238 -17.20 -11.35 6.35
C LEU A 238 -18.08 -10.11 6.53
N ARG A 239 -17.73 -8.99 5.88
CA ARG A 239 -18.58 -7.78 5.89
C ARG A 239 -19.98 -8.05 5.31
N LYS A 240 -20.09 -8.83 4.24
CA LYS A 240 -21.41 -9.21 3.68
C LYS A 240 -22.19 -10.09 4.66
N ALA A 241 -21.54 -11.06 5.29
CA ALA A 241 -22.16 -11.91 6.29
C ALA A 241 -22.65 -11.12 7.51
N ILE A 242 -21.86 -10.16 7.99
CA ILE A 242 -22.26 -9.25 9.07
C ILE A 242 -23.50 -8.43 8.65
N ILE A 243 -23.53 -7.88 7.44
CA ILE A 243 -24.70 -7.13 6.94
C ILE A 243 -25.95 -8.02 6.96
N ALA A 244 -25.85 -9.27 6.50
CA ALA A 244 -26.96 -10.23 6.51
C ALA A 244 -27.38 -10.57 7.96
N TYR A 245 -26.41 -10.85 8.83
CA TYR A 245 -26.65 -11.17 10.25
C TYR A 245 -27.38 -10.06 11.00
N TYR A 246 -26.97 -8.80 10.81
CA TYR A 246 -27.70 -7.65 11.38
C TYR A 246 -29.08 -7.46 10.75
N GLY A 247 -29.28 -7.84 9.49
CA GLY A 247 -30.60 -7.82 8.86
C GLY A 247 -31.65 -8.65 9.62
N GLU A 248 -31.20 -9.71 10.31
CA GLU A 248 -32.07 -10.62 11.05
C GLU A 248 -32.03 -10.38 12.56
N HIS A 249 -30.90 -9.92 13.12
CA HIS A 249 -30.64 -9.92 14.57
C HIS A 249 -30.34 -8.53 15.18
N GLU A 250 -30.42 -7.43 14.43
CA GLU A 250 -29.99 -6.11 14.91
C GLU A 250 -30.63 -5.68 16.24
N SER A 251 -31.93 -5.94 16.44
CA SER A 251 -32.61 -5.58 17.71
C SER A 251 -32.01 -6.31 18.91
N ASP A 252 -31.71 -7.60 18.75
CA ASP A 252 -31.26 -8.47 19.83
C ASP A 252 -29.79 -8.20 20.15
N ILE A 253 -28.99 -7.94 19.11
CA ILE A 253 -27.58 -7.53 19.24
C ILE A 253 -27.49 -6.26 20.08
N LEU A 254 -28.25 -5.22 19.71
CA LEU A 254 -28.23 -3.94 20.42
C LEU A 254 -28.79 -4.06 21.84
N ALA A 255 -29.86 -4.83 22.04
CA ALA A 255 -30.42 -5.08 23.37
C ALA A 255 -29.44 -5.81 24.30
N SER A 256 -28.56 -6.63 23.73
CA SER A 256 -27.53 -7.38 24.46
C SER A 256 -26.21 -6.61 24.65
N GLY A 257 -26.15 -5.35 24.23
CA GLY A 257 -24.97 -4.51 24.36
C GLY A 257 -23.88 -4.75 23.30
N GLY A 258 -24.23 -5.40 22.18
CA GLY A 258 -23.34 -5.56 21.04
C GLY A 258 -23.09 -4.25 20.28
N ASN A 259 -22.10 -4.27 19.40
CA ASN A 259 -21.77 -3.17 18.51
C ASN A 259 -22.94 -2.83 17.58
N THR A 260 -23.01 -1.57 17.14
CA THR A 260 -23.86 -1.22 15.99
C THR A 260 -23.31 -1.81 14.70
N ARG A 261 -24.16 -1.99 13.68
CA ARG A 261 -23.72 -2.52 12.38
C ARG A 261 -22.52 -1.74 11.78
N PRO A 262 -22.50 -0.38 11.76
CA PRO A 262 -21.33 0.35 11.28
C PRO A 262 -20.05 0.09 12.08
N GLN A 263 -20.15 0.01 13.41
CA GLN A 263 -18.99 -0.31 14.27
C GLN A 263 -18.44 -1.71 14.00
N ALA A 264 -19.32 -2.71 13.85
CA ALA A 264 -18.91 -4.07 13.52
C ALA A 264 -18.21 -4.15 12.16
N LEU A 265 -18.72 -3.44 11.13
CA LEU A 265 -18.11 -3.42 9.81
C LEU A 265 -16.74 -2.73 9.77
N LEU A 266 -16.56 -1.66 10.55
CA LEU A 266 -15.27 -0.98 10.72
C LEU A 266 -14.27 -1.84 11.50
N SER A 267 -14.75 -2.71 12.40
CA SER A 267 -13.90 -3.59 13.22
C SER A 267 -13.38 -4.82 12.47
N VAL A 268 -13.79 -5.05 11.22
CA VAL A 268 -13.23 -6.10 10.36
C VAL A 268 -11.87 -5.64 9.85
N ASP A 269 -10.82 -6.26 10.35
CA ASP A 269 -9.42 -5.90 10.10
C ASP A 269 -8.65 -7.11 9.55
N THR A 270 -8.01 -6.96 8.38
CA THR A 270 -7.24 -8.03 7.75
C THR A 270 -6.02 -8.44 8.57
N GLN A 271 -5.49 -7.58 9.45
CA GLN A 271 -4.38 -7.92 10.33
C GLN A 271 -4.80 -8.90 11.44
N ARG A 272 -6.09 -8.92 11.80
CA ARG A 272 -6.67 -9.81 12.82
C ARG A 272 -7.23 -11.11 12.23
N ILE A 273 -7.04 -11.32 10.93
CA ILE A 273 -7.45 -12.55 10.24
C ILE A 273 -6.31 -13.56 10.33
N ASP A 274 -6.58 -14.74 10.87
CA ASP A 274 -5.64 -15.87 10.90
C ASP A 274 -6.05 -16.96 9.91
N VAL A 275 -5.05 -17.65 9.36
CA VAL A 275 -5.28 -18.91 8.64
C VAL A 275 -5.24 -20.03 9.68
N VAL A 276 -6.27 -20.85 9.73
CA VAL A 276 -6.30 -22.05 10.57
C VAL A 276 -5.42 -23.11 9.91
N VAL A 277 -4.32 -23.44 10.58
CA VAL A 277 -3.34 -24.45 10.12
C VAL A 277 -3.34 -25.71 10.97
N ASP A 278 -3.88 -25.63 12.18
CA ASP A 278 -4.03 -26.75 13.11
C ASP A 278 -5.46 -27.32 13.00
N PRO A 279 -5.63 -28.62 12.70
CA PRO A 279 -6.94 -29.27 12.72
C PRO A 279 -7.70 -29.10 14.04
N ASP A 280 -7.02 -28.98 15.18
CA ASP A 280 -7.66 -28.81 16.49
C ASP A 280 -8.26 -27.40 16.67
N GLU A 281 -7.79 -26.42 15.90
CA GLU A 281 -8.33 -25.05 15.86
C GLU A 281 -9.44 -24.88 14.80
N ASN A 282 -9.71 -25.92 14.00
CA ASN A 282 -10.75 -25.90 12.98
C ASN A 282 -12.10 -26.35 13.56
N ALA A 283 -12.79 -25.40 14.19
CA ALA A 283 -14.12 -25.62 14.78
C ALA A 283 -15.17 -26.22 13.81
N LEU A 284 -15.00 -26.00 12.50
CA LEU A 284 -15.92 -26.46 11.47
C LEU A 284 -15.57 -27.86 10.91
N GLY A 285 -14.43 -28.45 11.31
CA GLY A 285 -14.07 -29.83 10.97
C GLY A 285 -13.74 -30.09 9.49
N TYR A 286 -13.55 -29.06 8.67
CA TYR A 286 -13.16 -29.20 7.28
C TYR A 286 -11.72 -29.75 7.12
N ASP A 287 -11.49 -30.56 6.09
CA ASP A 287 -10.14 -31.05 5.78
C ASP A 287 -9.25 -29.90 5.27
N LEU A 288 -8.24 -29.52 6.07
CA LEU A 288 -7.29 -28.45 5.76
C LEU A 288 -6.38 -28.76 4.55
N ALA A 289 -6.34 -30.01 4.07
CA ALA A 289 -5.65 -30.33 2.82
C ALA A 289 -6.43 -29.82 1.60
N THR A 290 -7.76 -29.86 1.65
CA THR A 290 -8.66 -29.50 0.54
C THR A 290 -9.31 -28.13 0.71
N HIS A 291 -9.32 -27.60 1.93
CA HIS A 291 -9.95 -26.33 2.28
C HIS A 291 -8.95 -25.36 2.91
N LEU A 292 -9.19 -24.07 2.68
CA LEU A 292 -8.57 -22.97 3.39
C LEU A 292 -9.58 -22.42 4.37
N VAL A 293 -9.18 -22.28 5.63
CA VAL A 293 -10.04 -21.77 6.69
C VAL A 293 -9.40 -20.51 7.25
N TYR A 294 -10.13 -19.40 7.17
CA TYR A 294 -9.79 -18.17 7.86
C TYR A 294 -10.62 -18.04 9.12
N ARG A 295 -10.05 -17.37 10.13
CA ARG A 295 -10.79 -16.93 11.31
C ARG A 295 -10.56 -15.45 11.60
N HIS A 296 -11.58 -14.79 12.15
CA HIS A 296 -11.49 -13.42 12.65
C HIS A 296 -12.20 -13.34 14.01
N PRO A 297 -11.61 -12.68 15.02
CA PRO A 297 -12.26 -12.48 16.32
C PRO A 297 -13.60 -11.75 16.19
N ASP A 298 -14.53 -11.93 17.13
CA ASP A 298 -15.84 -11.31 17.00
C ASP A 298 -15.78 -9.77 16.95
N VAL A 299 -16.64 -9.24 16.08
CA VAL A 299 -16.86 -7.81 15.86
C VAL A 299 -18.25 -7.36 16.28
N VAL A 300 -19.16 -8.31 16.52
CA VAL A 300 -20.53 -8.05 16.98
C VAL A 300 -20.55 -7.85 18.49
N PHE A 301 -19.89 -8.71 19.25
CA PHE A 301 -19.69 -8.61 20.69
C PHE A 301 -18.19 -8.66 21.03
N PRO A 302 -17.47 -7.52 20.93
CA PRO A 302 -16.05 -7.49 21.21
C PRO A 302 -15.72 -8.03 22.60
N GLY A 303 -14.79 -9.00 22.68
CA GLY A 303 -14.41 -9.66 23.93
C GLY A 303 -15.26 -10.89 24.29
N SER A 304 -16.22 -11.28 23.43
CA SER A 304 -16.83 -12.61 23.47
C SER A 304 -15.82 -13.69 23.05
N ASP A 305 -16.18 -14.93 23.31
CA ASP A 305 -15.54 -16.16 22.82
C ASP A 305 -15.92 -16.49 21.36
N ILE A 306 -16.79 -15.69 20.75
CA ILE A 306 -17.23 -15.90 19.37
C ILE A 306 -16.08 -15.62 18.40
N VAL A 307 -15.98 -16.46 17.37
CA VAL A 307 -15.03 -16.29 16.26
C VAL A 307 -15.77 -16.50 14.95
N TRP A 308 -15.50 -15.65 13.97
CA TRP A 308 -16.02 -15.80 12.61
C TRP A 308 -15.08 -16.67 11.79
N PHE A 309 -15.62 -17.72 11.18
CA PHE A 309 -14.86 -18.61 10.30
C PHE A 309 -15.34 -18.47 8.86
N GLY A 310 -14.39 -18.42 7.91
CA GLY A 310 -14.65 -18.49 6.48
C GLY A 310 -13.91 -19.66 5.86
N VAL A 311 -14.64 -20.57 5.22
CA VAL A 311 -14.12 -21.80 4.61
C VAL A 311 -14.19 -21.70 3.10
N TYR A 312 -13.07 -22.00 2.44
CA TYR A 312 -12.93 -21.88 0.99
C TYR A 312 -12.33 -23.14 0.40
N ARG A 313 -12.81 -23.58 -0.77
CA ARG A 313 -12.17 -24.67 -1.51
C ARG A 313 -10.83 -24.20 -2.08
N LYS A 314 -9.74 -24.93 -1.80
CA LYS A 314 -8.42 -24.58 -2.34
C LYS A 314 -8.32 -24.71 -3.86
N SER A 315 -9.18 -25.50 -4.48
CA SER A 315 -9.16 -25.76 -5.93
C SER A 315 -9.56 -24.57 -6.79
N ASP A 316 -10.51 -23.76 -6.33
CA ASP A 316 -11.09 -22.65 -7.11
C ASP A 316 -11.35 -21.39 -6.27
N GLY A 317 -11.08 -21.43 -4.96
CA GLY A 317 -11.33 -20.34 -4.03
C GLY A 317 -12.81 -20.08 -3.75
N GLY A 318 -13.71 -20.98 -4.13
CA GLY A 318 -15.14 -20.83 -3.86
C GLY A 318 -15.42 -20.87 -2.36
N LEU A 319 -16.16 -19.88 -1.86
CA LEU A 319 -16.68 -19.85 -0.49
C LEU A 319 -17.62 -21.06 -0.28
N VAL A 320 -17.33 -21.85 0.74
CA VAL A 320 -18.13 -23.01 1.16
C VAL A 320 -19.07 -22.61 2.29
N GLU A 321 -18.52 -21.96 3.31
CA GLU A 321 -19.25 -21.60 4.52
C GLU A 321 -18.63 -20.36 5.16
N LEU A 322 -19.48 -19.50 5.74
CA LEU A 322 -19.09 -18.32 6.49
C LEU A 322 -20.09 -18.07 7.61
N GLY A 323 -19.60 -18.04 8.86
CA GLY A 323 -20.48 -17.81 10.00
C GLY A 323 -19.75 -17.67 11.33
N PRO A 324 -20.46 -17.23 12.38
CA PRO A 324 -19.94 -17.19 13.74
C PRO A 324 -19.95 -18.60 14.35
N PHE A 325 -18.93 -18.91 15.14
CA PHE A 325 -18.85 -20.13 15.94
C PHE A 325 -18.50 -19.76 17.39
N ASN A 326 -19.04 -20.53 18.33
CA ASN A 326 -18.81 -20.38 19.76
C ASN A 326 -18.14 -21.63 20.34
#